data_AF-A0A1A8RR78-F1
#
_entry.id   AF-A0A1A8RR78-F1
#
_cell.length_a   1.000
_cell.length_b   1.000
_cell.length_c   1.000
_cell.angle_alpha   90.00
_cell.angle_beta   90.00
_cell.angle_gamma   90.00
#
_symmetry.space_group_name_H-M   'P 1'
#
loop_
_entity.id
_entity.type
_entity.pdbx_description
1 polymer ?
#
loop_
_entity_poly.entity_id
_entity_poly.type
_entity_poly.pdbx_seq_one_letter_code
_entity_poly.pdbx_strand_id
1 'polypeptide(L)'
;MLTVFDESVTFHSVLSLDSLPDPLRTHVMWGLSKDFAMSGIRAGTLYTENRELVEALAQLGCFHGIPGTVQHQVAQLLQDRAWIDNEFLPENRRRLKAAHSFLTGELRSMGIPFLDRPAALFVWADLREYLQESSFQEELNLWRCFLRHNVLLSCGQAFSCSTPGWFRIVFADQHLHLGMKRFREALKKNEEKSTSADTSAIKETVDKCKNSPTESDNAAIVNSTSPPDGKSLDQLEERDSPAPDTDLLSAEGLVLLDCQAPKPAESLESLIGTLRNQIRSSDWLEKNTPELSAGEDPEILDVFKALLHRARK
;
A
#
# COMPACT_ATOMS: atom_id res chain seq x y z
N MET A 1 6.82 17.06 19.30
CA MET A 1 6.21 16.45 18.10
C MET A 1 4.72 16.72 18.15
N LEU A 2 4.13 17.25 17.07
CA LEU A 2 2.74 17.77 17.10
C LEU A 2 1.68 16.66 17.07
N THR A 3 2.10 15.42 16.79
CA THR A 3 1.24 14.23 16.74
C THR A 3 1.18 13.44 18.04
N VAL A 4 1.75 13.94 19.15
CA VAL A 4 1.50 13.40 20.49
C VAL A 4 0.26 14.09 21.06
N PHE A 5 -0.79 13.31 21.33
CA PHE A 5 -2.13 13.80 21.64
C PHE A 5 -2.66 13.41 23.03
N ASP A 6 -1.85 12.72 23.83
CA ASP A 6 -2.12 12.52 25.26
C ASP A 6 -1.27 13.47 26.08
N GLU A 7 -1.93 14.26 26.94
CA GLU A 7 -1.30 15.24 27.81
C GLU A 7 -0.45 14.59 28.91
N SER A 8 -0.70 13.32 29.24
CA SER A 8 0.12 12.58 30.20
C SER A 8 1.49 12.17 29.64
N VAL A 9 1.69 12.27 28.32
CA VAL A 9 2.93 11.88 27.64
C VAL A 9 3.65 13.10 27.09
N THR A 10 4.89 13.28 27.53
CA THR A 10 5.74 14.36 27.03
C THR A 10 6.66 13.85 25.92
N PHE A 11 6.72 14.59 24.81
CA PHE A 11 7.72 14.37 23.78
C PHE A 11 9.06 14.93 24.24
N HIS A 12 10.11 14.09 24.23
CA HIS A 12 11.48 14.51 24.48
C HIS A 12 12.27 14.48 23.17
N SER A 13 12.82 15.63 22.79
CA SER A 13 13.71 15.72 21.62
C SER A 13 15.10 15.23 22.00
N VAL A 14 15.79 14.52 21.11
CA VAL A 14 17.23 14.27 21.31
C VAL A 14 18.03 15.58 21.38
N LEU A 15 17.52 16.66 20.76
CA LEU A 15 18.12 18.00 20.83
C LEU A 15 17.88 18.72 22.15
N SER A 16 17.05 18.18 23.06
CA SER A 16 16.86 18.75 24.40
C SER A 16 17.81 18.13 25.44
N LEU A 17 18.71 17.25 25.03
CA LEU A 17 19.77 16.73 25.88
C LEU A 17 20.90 17.77 26.01
N ASP A 18 21.60 17.79 27.14
CA ASP A 18 22.73 18.71 27.38
C ASP A 18 23.86 18.54 26.34
N SER A 19 24.01 17.32 25.83
CA SER A 19 24.93 16.97 24.75
C SER A 19 24.36 15.82 23.91
N LEU A 20 24.56 15.85 22.59
CA LEU A 20 24.20 14.72 21.71
C LEU A 20 25.06 13.49 22.03
N PRO A 21 24.51 12.25 21.96
CA PRO A 21 25.26 11.03 22.28
C PRO A 21 26.54 10.87 21.46
N ASP A 22 26.44 11.15 20.16
CA ASP A 22 27.57 11.32 19.25
C ASP A 22 27.20 12.44 18.27
N PRO A 23 27.76 13.66 18.41
CA PRO A 23 27.42 14.80 17.56
C PRO A 23 27.64 14.57 16.06
N LEU A 24 28.62 13.73 15.69
CA LEU A 24 28.95 13.47 14.30
C LEU A 24 28.07 12.38 13.67
N ARG A 25 27.35 11.61 14.49
CA ARG A 25 26.49 10.49 14.07
C ARG A 25 25.03 10.64 14.49
N THR A 26 24.69 11.72 15.20
CA THR A 26 23.31 12.05 15.59
C THR A 26 22.77 13.12 14.66
N HIS A 27 21.72 12.78 13.93
CA HIS A 27 21.06 13.69 12.99
C HIS A 27 19.55 13.66 13.24
N VAL A 28 18.90 14.83 13.16
CA VAL A 28 17.47 14.97 13.44
C VAL A 28 16.76 15.46 12.21
N MET A 29 15.78 14.68 11.75
CA MET A 29 14.92 15.03 10.63
C MET A 29 13.57 15.51 11.15
N TRP A 30 13.07 16.58 10.55
CA TRP A 30 11.74 17.10 10.82
C TRP A 30 11.10 17.66 9.55
N GLY A 31 9.78 17.77 9.50
CA GLY A 31 9.09 18.44 8.40
C GLY A 31 7.59 18.60 8.61
N LEU A 32 6.96 19.42 7.77
CA LEU A 32 5.56 19.82 7.93
C LEU A 32 4.54 18.74 7.53
N SER A 33 5.00 17.68 6.88
CA SER A 33 4.11 16.70 6.23
C SER A 33 3.15 16.00 7.18
N LYS A 34 3.53 15.80 8.45
CA LYS A 34 2.74 15.08 9.45
C LYS A 34 2.30 15.99 10.58
N ASP A 35 3.23 16.80 11.08
CA ASP A 35 2.98 17.70 12.20
C ASP A 35 1.98 18.82 11.85
N PHE A 36 1.99 19.33 10.61
CA PHE A 36 1.06 20.34 10.12
C PHE A 36 0.10 19.83 9.03
N ALA A 37 0.08 18.52 8.75
CA ALA A 37 -0.67 17.92 7.64
C ALA A 37 -0.39 18.53 6.25
N MET A 38 0.76 19.19 6.06
CA MET A 38 1.13 19.90 4.84
C MET A 38 2.08 19.07 3.97
N SER A 39 1.68 17.83 3.64
CA SER A 39 2.51 16.91 2.86
C SER A 39 2.84 17.42 1.47
N GLY A 40 1.94 18.18 0.83
CA GLY A 40 2.17 18.76 -0.51
C GLY A 40 3.20 19.89 -0.56
N ILE A 41 3.54 20.51 0.57
CA ILE A 41 4.45 21.68 0.63
C ILE A 41 5.93 21.29 0.48
N ARG A 42 6.25 20.01 0.71
CA ARG A 42 7.60 19.44 0.54
C ARG A 42 8.71 20.18 1.31
N ALA A 43 8.37 20.75 2.46
CA ALA A 43 9.33 21.39 3.36
C ALA A 43 9.70 20.48 4.53
N GLY A 44 11.01 20.23 4.65
CA GLY A 44 11.62 19.46 5.72
C GLY A 44 13.03 19.97 6.00
N THR A 45 13.54 19.61 7.17
CA THR A 45 14.84 20.06 7.67
C THR A 45 15.64 18.87 8.19
N LEU A 46 16.94 18.90 7.95
CA LEU A 46 17.91 18.05 8.65
C LEU A 46 18.73 18.94 9.57
N TYR A 47 18.77 18.59 10.85
CA TYR A 47 19.71 19.13 11.82
C TYR A 47 20.85 18.13 12.03
N THR A 48 22.10 18.61 11.95
CA THR A 48 23.31 17.81 12.15
C THR A 48 24.47 18.71 12.58
N GLU A 49 25.31 18.24 13.52
CA GLU A 49 26.57 18.92 13.87
C GLU A 49 27.75 18.47 12.99
N ASN A 50 27.57 17.41 12.20
CA ASN A 50 28.55 16.97 11.22
C ASN A 50 28.63 17.96 10.03
N ARG A 51 29.71 18.75 10.00
CA ARG A 51 29.93 19.77 8.96
C ARG A 51 30.17 19.19 7.57
N GLU A 52 30.85 18.05 7.48
CA GLU A 52 31.08 17.38 6.18
C GLU A 52 29.74 16.97 5.55
N LEU A 53 28.79 16.51 6.37
CA LEU A 53 27.44 16.19 5.90
C LEU A 53 26.68 17.46 5.45
N VAL A 54 26.82 18.58 6.17
CA VAL A 54 26.21 19.86 5.75
C VAL A 54 26.78 20.30 4.40
N GLU A 55 28.09 20.24 4.22
CA GLU A 55 28.76 20.60 2.96
C GLU A 55 28.33 19.70 1.81
N ALA A 56 28.25 18.39 2.02
CA ALA A 56 27.76 17.44 1.02
C ALA A 56 26.31 17.73 0.61
N LEU A 57 25.42 18.00 1.57
CA LEU A 57 24.01 18.33 1.29
C LEU A 57 23.85 19.69 0.60
N ALA A 58 24.70 20.66 0.92
CA ALA A 58 24.71 21.95 0.24
C ALA A 58 24.95 21.81 -1.28
N GLN A 59 25.80 20.86 -1.68
CA GLN A 59 26.02 20.55 -3.11
C GLN A 59 24.76 19.98 -3.79
N LEU A 60 23.86 19.33 -3.04
CA LEU A 60 22.58 18.81 -3.55
C LEU A 60 21.45 19.86 -3.53
N GLY A 61 21.70 21.03 -2.95
CA GLY A 61 20.72 22.10 -2.77
C GLY A 61 20.16 22.67 -4.07
N CYS A 62 20.91 22.60 -5.18
CA CYS A 62 20.41 23.04 -6.49
C CYS A 62 19.28 22.15 -7.04
N PHE A 63 19.20 20.88 -6.62
CA PHE A 63 18.17 19.93 -7.05
C PHE A 63 17.03 19.81 -6.04
N HIS A 64 17.34 19.96 -4.74
CA HIS A 64 16.39 19.71 -3.64
C HIS A 64 16.02 20.98 -2.87
N GLY A 65 16.42 22.15 -3.36
CA GLY A 65 16.16 23.44 -2.75
C GLY A 65 14.67 23.72 -2.65
N ILE A 66 14.24 24.24 -1.51
CA ILE A 66 12.85 24.65 -1.30
C ILE A 66 12.63 26.01 -1.99
N PRO A 67 11.57 26.19 -2.81
CA PRO A 67 11.27 27.48 -3.41
C PRO A 67 11.17 28.62 -2.38
N GLY A 68 11.72 29.79 -2.69
CA GLY A 68 11.76 30.92 -1.73
C GLY A 68 10.38 31.36 -1.24
N THR A 69 9.35 31.26 -2.08
CA THR A 69 7.96 31.52 -1.70
C THR A 69 7.45 30.54 -0.64
N VAL A 70 7.76 29.24 -0.78
CA VAL A 70 7.44 28.21 0.22
C VAL A 70 8.20 28.47 1.51
N GLN A 71 9.49 28.82 1.43
CA GLN A 71 10.28 29.17 2.62
C GLN A 71 9.67 30.34 3.38
N HIS A 72 9.26 31.40 2.67
CA HIS A 72 8.62 32.57 3.28
C HIS A 72 7.29 32.20 3.96
N GLN A 73 6.41 31.45 3.28
CA GLN A 73 5.14 31.00 3.85
C GLN A 73 5.33 30.13 5.10
N VAL A 74 6.26 29.17 5.05
CA VAL A 74 6.59 28.31 6.19
C VAL A 74 7.16 29.14 7.34
N ALA A 75 8.02 30.12 7.05
CA ALA A 75 8.56 31.01 8.08
C ALA A 75 7.45 31.81 8.77
N GLN A 76 6.49 32.37 8.02
CA GLN A 76 5.34 33.08 8.59
C GLN A 76 4.50 32.17 9.48
N LEU A 77 4.18 30.96 9.02
CA LEU A 77 3.44 29.97 9.81
C LEU A 77 4.14 29.65 11.13
N LEU A 78 5.44 29.38 11.09
CA LEU A 78 6.22 28.98 12.28
C LEU A 78 6.49 30.14 13.24
N GLN A 79 6.40 31.40 12.77
CA GLN A 79 6.51 32.60 13.60
C GLN A 79 5.24 32.89 14.40
N ASP A 80 4.07 32.45 13.92
CA ASP A 80 2.80 32.62 14.62
C ASP A 80 2.64 31.61 15.78
N ARG A 81 3.44 31.82 16.84
CA ARG A 81 3.41 30.98 18.05
C ARG A 81 2.08 31.05 18.77
N ALA A 82 1.43 32.22 18.77
CA ALA A 82 0.15 32.39 19.45
C ALA A 82 -0.92 31.49 18.82
N TRP A 83 -1.02 31.44 17.48
CA TRP A 83 -1.95 30.55 16.80
C TRP A 83 -1.55 29.08 16.97
N ILE A 84 -0.26 28.74 16.85
CA ILE A 84 0.21 27.34 16.99
C ILE A 84 -0.16 26.80 18.38
N ASP A 85 0.18 27.53 19.45
CA ASP A 85 0.10 27.03 20.81
C ASP A 85 -1.33 27.08 21.37
N ASN A 86 -2.12 28.10 21.00
CA ASN A 86 -3.45 28.31 21.58
C ASN A 86 -4.60 27.77 20.71
N GLU A 87 -4.42 27.61 19.40
CA GLU A 87 -5.49 27.21 18.48
C GLU A 87 -5.18 25.87 17.80
N PHE A 88 -4.08 25.81 17.03
CA PHE A 88 -3.79 24.64 16.18
C PHE A 88 -3.50 23.39 17.00
N LEU A 89 -2.57 23.47 17.96
CA LEU A 89 -2.15 22.31 18.74
C LEU A 89 -3.27 21.73 19.61
N PRO A 90 -4.01 22.53 20.40
CA PRO A 90 -5.11 22.01 21.21
C PRO A 90 -6.16 21.30 20.36
N GLU A 91 -6.58 21.91 19.24
CA GLU A 91 -7.62 21.32 18.39
C GLU A 91 -7.13 20.09 17.64
N ASN A 92 -5.89 20.10 17.12
CA ASN A 92 -5.30 18.94 16.45
C ASN A 92 -5.19 17.74 17.40
N ARG A 93 -4.70 17.96 18.64
CA ARG A 93 -4.62 16.91 19.66
C ARG A 93 -5.98 16.38 20.04
N ARG A 94 -6.97 17.26 20.27
CA ARG A 94 -8.35 16.87 20.60
C ARG A 94 -8.94 15.96 19.53
N ARG A 95 -8.79 16.33 18.24
CA ARG A 95 -9.29 15.53 17.11
C ARG A 95 -8.57 14.20 16.96
N LEU A 96 -7.24 14.19 17.04
CA LEU A 96 -6.45 12.95 16.97
C LEU A 96 -6.80 12.00 18.12
N LYS A 97 -6.91 12.50 19.34
CA LYS A 97 -7.32 11.71 20.51
C LYS A 97 -8.72 11.13 20.35
N ALA A 98 -9.68 11.90 19.82
CA ALA A 98 -11.03 11.41 19.57
C ALA A 98 -11.04 10.28 18.51
N ALA A 99 -10.36 10.48 17.39
CA ALA A 99 -10.27 9.49 16.32
C ALA A 99 -9.54 8.20 16.77
N HIS A 100 -8.43 8.35 17.50
CA HIS A 100 -7.71 7.24 18.11
C HIS A 100 -8.59 6.47 19.11
N SER A 101 -9.29 7.19 20.00
CA SER A 101 -10.17 6.57 21.01
C SER A 101 -11.32 5.81 20.36
N PHE A 102 -11.91 6.35 19.29
CA PHE A 102 -12.91 5.65 18.50
C PHE A 102 -12.33 4.37 17.90
N LEU A 103 -11.25 4.45 17.10
CA LEU A 103 -10.65 3.28 16.47
C LEU A 103 -10.27 2.19 17.49
N THR A 104 -9.57 2.58 18.56
CA THR A 104 -9.12 1.62 19.58
C THR A 104 -10.27 1.03 20.38
N GLY A 105 -11.34 1.80 20.65
CA GLY A 105 -12.57 1.26 21.24
C GLY A 105 -13.21 0.18 20.37
N GLU A 106 -13.24 0.41 19.06
CA GLU A 106 -13.80 -0.54 18.09
C GLU A 106 -12.94 -1.81 18.00
N LEU A 107 -11.60 -1.68 17.94
CA LEU A 107 -10.68 -2.83 17.97
C LEU A 107 -10.84 -3.64 19.26
N ARG A 108 -10.91 -2.99 20.43
CA ARG A 108 -11.16 -3.67 21.72
C ARG A 108 -12.50 -4.40 21.73
N SER A 109 -13.55 -3.80 21.16
CA SER A 109 -14.88 -4.45 21.08
C SER A 109 -14.89 -5.73 20.23
N MET A 110 -13.97 -5.82 19.27
CA MET A 110 -13.78 -6.99 18.41
C MET A 110 -12.76 -7.98 18.98
N GLY A 111 -12.13 -7.69 20.12
CA GLY A 111 -11.07 -8.51 20.69
C GLY A 111 -9.72 -8.40 19.96
N ILE A 112 -9.56 -7.43 19.05
CA ILE A 112 -8.35 -7.29 18.22
C ILE A 112 -7.23 -6.61 19.01
N PRO A 113 -6.08 -7.27 19.25
CA PRO A 113 -4.94 -6.64 19.90
C PRO A 113 -4.30 -5.57 19.01
N PHE A 114 -3.70 -4.55 19.62
CA PHE A 114 -2.94 -3.52 18.91
C PHE A 114 -1.91 -2.87 19.83
N LEU A 115 -0.91 -2.21 19.23
CA LEU A 115 0.04 -1.38 19.97
C LEU A 115 -0.59 -0.04 20.32
N ASP A 116 -1.02 0.10 21.57
CA ASP A 116 -1.62 1.33 22.10
C ASP A 116 -0.54 2.38 22.39
N ARG A 117 -0.48 3.42 21.55
CA ARG A 117 0.50 4.51 21.65
C ARG A 117 -0.20 5.86 21.43
N PRO A 118 -0.05 6.83 22.35
CA PRO A 118 -0.72 8.14 22.24
C PRO A 118 0.00 9.12 21.30
N ALA A 119 0.47 8.61 20.17
CA ALA A 119 1.26 9.36 19.21
C ALA A 119 0.98 8.88 17.77
N ALA A 120 1.53 9.62 16.80
CA ALA A 120 1.38 9.36 15.37
C ALA A 120 -0.07 9.51 14.86
N LEU A 121 -0.34 8.94 13.69
CA LEU A 121 -1.61 9.08 12.94
C LEU A 121 -2.24 7.72 12.61
N PHE A 122 -1.71 6.64 13.20
CA PHE A 122 -2.08 5.27 12.91
C PHE A 122 -1.91 4.38 14.14
N VAL A 123 -2.56 3.22 14.13
CA VAL A 123 -2.32 2.12 15.06
C VAL A 123 -1.73 0.92 14.31
N TRP A 124 -1.00 0.08 15.03
CA TRP A 124 -0.47 -1.17 14.53
C TRP A 124 -1.26 -2.33 15.16
N ALA A 125 -2.17 -2.91 14.39
CA ALA A 125 -3.14 -3.91 14.84
C ALA A 125 -2.69 -5.32 14.46
N ASP A 126 -3.01 -6.27 15.33
CA ASP A 126 -2.71 -7.69 15.19
C ASP A 126 -3.94 -8.45 14.69
N LEU A 127 -3.93 -8.85 13.43
CA LEU A 127 -5.00 -9.60 12.78
C LEU A 127 -4.61 -11.06 12.53
N ARG A 128 -3.63 -11.60 13.27
CA ARG A 128 -3.16 -12.98 13.11
C ARG A 128 -4.27 -14.02 13.28
N GLU A 129 -5.25 -13.75 14.15
CA GLU A 129 -6.41 -14.63 14.35
C GLU A 129 -7.30 -14.77 13.11
N TYR A 130 -7.19 -13.85 12.14
CA TYR A 130 -7.95 -13.87 10.89
C TYR A 130 -7.17 -14.51 9.73
N LEU A 131 -5.98 -15.04 9.98
CA LEU A 131 -5.20 -15.77 8.99
C LEU A 131 -5.44 -17.28 9.15
N GLN A 132 -5.56 -18.01 8.03
CA GLN A 132 -5.64 -19.48 8.07
C GLN A 132 -4.33 -20.11 8.54
N GLU A 133 -3.22 -19.54 8.07
CA GLU A 133 -1.87 -19.91 8.45
C GLU A 133 -1.06 -18.63 8.70
N SER A 134 -0.03 -18.74 9.53
CA SER A 134 0.89 -17.62 9.80
C SER A 134 1.84 -17.41 8.61
N SER A 135 1.32 -16.99 7.46
CA SER A 135 2.07 -16.73 6.23
C SER A 135 1.78 -15.33 5.66
N PHE A 136 2.75 -14.75 4.96
CA PHE A 136 2.54 -13.47 4.25
C PHE A 136 1.55 -13.60 3.09
N GLN A 137 1.39 -14.81 2.56
CA GLN A 137 0.38 -15.07 1.53
C GLN A 137 -1.04 -14.90 2.09
N GLU A 138 -1.29 -15.39 3.30
CA GLU A 138 -2.56 -15.19 3.99
C GLU A 138 -2.75 -13.73 4.42
N GLU A 139 -1.69 -13.04 4.88
CA GLU A 139 -1.74 -11.60 5.13
C GLU A 139 -2.21 -10.82 3.89
N LEU A 140 -1.67 -11.15 2.71
CA LEU A 140 -2.06 -10.51 1.45
C LEU A 140 -3.48 -10.89 1.02
N ASN A 141 -3.94 -12.11 1.32
CA ASN A 141 -5.31 -12.54 1.05
C ASN A 141 -6.31 -11.77 1.92
N LEU A 142 -6.02 -11.60 3.21
CA LEU A 142 -6.81 -10.78 4.12
C LEU A 142 -6.81 -9.29 3.67
N TRP A 143 -5.66 -8.77 3.26
CA TRP A 143 -5.57 -7.42 2.69
C TRP A 143 -6.46 -7.23 1.46
N ARG A 144 -6.45 -8.19 0.53
CA ARG A 144 -7.35 -8.19 -0.64
C ARG A 144 -8.82 -8.26 -0.22
N CYS A 145 -9.14 -8.94 0.88
CA CYS A 145 -10.50 -8.93 1.44
C CYS A 145 -10.89 -7.51 1.85
N PHE A 146 -10.04 -6.79 2.58
CA PHE A 146 -10.30 -5.38 2.93
C PHE A 146 -10.48 -4.49 1.69
N LEU A 147 -9.64 -4.65 0.67
CA LEU A 147 -9.77 -3.89 -0.58
C LEU A 147 -11.12 -4.10 -1.26
N ARG A 148 -11.61 -5.35 -1.33
CA ARG A 148 -12.94 -5.65 -1.90
C ARG A 148 -14.08 -4.99 -1.13
N HIS A 149 -13.86 -4.66 0.14
CA HIS A 149 -14.80 -3.90 0.97
C HIS A 149 -14.50 -2.39 0.97
N ASN A 150 -13.66 -1.91 0.04
CA ASN A 150 -13.27 -0.51 -0.08
C ASN A 150 -12.60 0.04 1.19
N VAL A 151 -11.75 -0.78 1.82
CA VAL A 151 -10.89 -0.40 2.94
C VAL A 151 -9.44 -0.65 2.54
N LEU A 152 -8.65 0.42 2.47
CA LEU A 152 -7.22 0.33 2.19
C LEU A 152 -6.44 0.36 3.51
N LEU A 153 -5.79 -0.75 3.83
CA LEU A 153 -4.83 -0.86 4.93
C LEU A 153 -3.42 -1.08 4.39
N SER A 154 -2.41 -0.91 5.23
CA SER A 154 -1.03 -1.29 4.88
C SER A 154 -0.61 -2.53 5.68
N CYS A 155 -0.21 -3.60 5.00
CA CYS A 155 0.18 -4.86 5.62
C CYS A 155 1.56 -4.80 6.29
N GLY A 156 1.79 -5.71 7.23
CA GLY A 156 3.06 -6.05 7.88
C GLY A 156 4.22 -6.10 6.91
N GLN A 157 4.02 -6.89 5.85
CA GLN A 157 5.02 -7.15 4.82
C GLN A 157 5.55 -5.86 4.16
N ALA A 158 4.69 -4.86 3.95
CA ALA A 158 5.08 -3.59 3.34
C ALA A 158 6.04 -2.76 4.20
N PHE A 159 6.16 -3.08 5.50
CA PHE A 159 7.10 -2.46 6.45
C PHE A 159 8.20 -3.43 6.89
N SER A 160 8.41 -4.54 6.16
CA SER A 160 9.37 -5.58 6.51
C SER A 160 9.13 -6.17 7.90
N CYS A 161 7.87 -6.26 8.33
CA CYS A 161 7.53 -6.94 9.57
C CYS A 161 7.97 -8.41 9.49
N SER A 162 8.63 -8.92 10.53
CA SER A 162 9.13 -10.30 10.56
C SER A 162 8.02 -11.34 10.75
N THR A 163 6.84 -10.91 11.20
CA THR A 163 5.70 -11.79 11.51
C THR A 163 4.51 -11.35 10.67
N PRO A 164 3.84 -12.26 9.94
CA PRO A 164 2.64 -11.92 9.19
C PRO A 164 1.44 -11.66 10.11
N GLY A 165 0.45 -10.96 9.58
CA GLY A 165 -0.83 -10.67 10.23
C GLY A 165 -0.91 -9.31 10.92
N TRP A 166 0.15 -8.50 10.86
CA TRP A 166 0.11 -7.13 11.39
C TRP A 166 -0.37 -6.14 10.33
N PHE A 167 -1.14 -5.14 10.73
CA PHE A 167 -1.67 -4.11 9.82
C PHE A 167 -1.57 -2.71 10.41
N ARG A 168 -1.17 -1.74 9.60
CA ARG A 168 -1.24 -0.31 9.93
C ARG A 168 -2.61 0.22 9.54
N ILE A 169 -3.35 0.72 10.52
CA ILE A 169 -4.65 1.37 10.32
C ILE A 169 -4.50 2.86 10.63
N VAL A 170 -4.63 3.71 9.60
CA VAL A 170 -4.59 5.16 9.75
C VAL A 170 -5.94 5.65 10.28
N PHE A 171 -5.93 6.41 11.39
CA PHE A 171 -7.16 6.92 12.00
C PHE A 171 -7.41 8.41 11.75
N ALA A 172 -6.41 9.15 11.26
CA ALA A 172 -6.52 10.57 10.98
C ALA A 172 -7.22 10.85 9.64
N ASP A 173 -8.43 10.29 9.45
CA ASP A 173 -9.25 10.40 8.24
C ASP A 173 -10.70 10.75 8.58
N GLN A 174 -11.35 11.56 7.75
CA GLN A 174 -12.74 12.01 7.95
C GLN A 174 -13.78 10.88 7.77
N HIS A 175 -13.44 9.80 7.07
CA HIS A 175 -14.32 8.67 6.79
C HIS A 175 -14.09 7.49 7.74
N LEU A 176 -13.39 7.69 8.86
CA LEU A 176 -13.03 6.64 9.83
C LEU A 176 -14.21 5.75 10.25
N HIS A 177 -15.38 6.33 10.52
CA HIS A 177 -16.58 5.58 10.90
C HIS A 177 -17.06 4.62 9.80
N LEU A 178 -17.09 5.08 8.55
CA LEU A 178 -17.47 4.25 7.40
C LEU A 178 -16.41 3.19 7.13
N GLY A 179 -15.13 3.56 7.21
CA GLY A 179 -14.01 2.63 7.10
C GLY A 179 -14.09 1.52 8.13
N MET A 180 -14.42 1.83 9.39
CA MET A 180 -14.57 0.85 10.47
C MET A 180 -15.79 -0.06 10.29
N LYS A 181 -16.90 0.47 9.77
CA LYS A 181 -18.06 -0.35 9.39
C LYS A 181 -17.66 -1.40 8.36
N ARG A 182 -17.01 -0.98 7.27
CA ARG A 182 -16.56 -1.86 6.18
C ARG A 182 -15.46 -2.82 6.64
N PHE A 183 -14.58 -2.39 7.53
CA PHE A 183 -13.55 -3.22 8.16
C PHE A 183 -14.19 -4.42 8.89
N ARG A 184 -15.23 -4.18 9.68
CA ARG A 184 -15.99 -5.26 10.34
C ARG A 184 -16.67 -6.20 9.36
N GLU A 185 -17.28 -5.67 8.31
CA GLU A 185 -17.92 -6.48 7.27
C GLU A 185 -16.89 -7.39 6.58
N ALA A 186 -15.69 -6.88 6.30
CA ALA A 186 -14.61 -7.64 5.69
C ALA A 186 -14.12 -8.79 6.58
N LEU A 187 -13.96 -8.54 7.89
CA LEU A 187 -13.55 -9.57 8.85
C LEU A 187 -14.60 -10.68 8.96
N LYS A 188 -15.89 -10.32 9.11
CA LYS A 188 -16.99 -11.32 9.16
C LYS A 188 -17.02 -12.21 7.92
N LYS A 189 -16.89 -11.61 6.73
CA LYS A 189 -16.85 -12.38 5.47
C LYS A 189 -15.64 -13.30 5.38
N ASN A 190 -14.51 -12.91 5.96
CA ASN A 190 -13.31 -13.74 6.01
C ASN A 190 -13.50 -14.98 6.91
N GLU A 191 -14.15 -14.81 8.06
CA GLU A 191 -14.49 -15.91 8.98
C GLU A 191 -15.50 -16.90 8.36
N GLU A 192 -16.53 -16.38 7.66
CA GLU A 192 -17.50 -17.21 6.92
C GLU A 192 -16.83 -18.07 5.84
N LYS A 193 -15.84 -17.50 5.13
CA LYS A 193 -15.07 -18.25 4.13
C LYS A 193 -14.27 -19.38 4.77
N SER A 194 -13.66 -19.11 5.92
CA SER A 194 -12.85 -20.06 6.69
C SER A 194 -13.69 -21.25 7.16
N THR A 195 -14.85 -21.00 7.75
CA THR A 195 -15.78 -22.05 8.23
C THR A 195 -16.40 -22.88 7.09
N SER A 196 -16.65 -22.27 5.93
CA SER A 196 -17.16 -23.00 4.75
C SER A 196 -16.12 -23.96 4.14
N ALA A 197 -14.83 -23.59 4.16
CA ALA A 197 -13.74 -24.44 3.68
C ALA A 197 -13.58 -25.69 4.57
N ASP A 198 -13.60 -25.51 5.89
CA ASP A 198 -13.53 -26.63 6.84
C ASP A 198 -14.71 -27.60 6.69
N THR A 199 -15.92 -27.09 6.49
CA THR A 199 -17.12 -27.92 6.29
C THR A 199 -17.06 -28.72 4.98
N SER A 200 -16.45 -28.15 3.93
CA SER A 200 -16.27 -28.83 2.64
C SER A 200 -15.19 -29.92 2.71
N ALA A 201 -14.08 -29.67 3.42
CA ALA A 201 -13.03 -30.66 3.65
C ALA A 201 -13.51 -31.83 4.53
N ILE A 202 -14.39 -31.57 5.51
CA ILE A 202 -15.05 -32.60 6.32
C ILE A 202 -16.03 -33.43 5.47
N LYS A 203 -16.79 -32.81 4.56
CA LYS A 203 -17.65 -33.56 3.63
C LYS A 203 -16.86 -34.42 2.66
N GLU A 204 -15.77 -33.92 2.09
CA GLU A 204 -14.92 -34.71 1.19
C GLU A 204 -14.21 -35.88 1.90
N THR A 205 -13.82 -35.72 3.16
CA THR A 205 -13.26 -36.82 3.96
C THR A 205 -14.31 -37.85 4.37
N VAL A 206 -15.55 -37.43 4.64
CA VAL A 206 -16.68 -38.34 4.92
C VAL A 206 -17.14 -39.07 3.64
N ASP A 207 -17.14 -38.42 2.49
CA ASP A 207 -17.51 -39.03 1.20
C ASP A 207 -16.40 -39.94 0.66
N LYS A 208 -15.12 -39.66 0.94
CA LYS A 208 -14.01 -40.61 0.70
C LYS A 208 -14.07 -41.84 1.60
N CYS A 209 -14.54 -41.71 2.85
CA CYS A 209 -14.73 -42.86 3.74
C CYS A 209 -15.97 -43.71 3.39
N LYS A 210 -16.89 -43.22 2.56
CA LYS A 210 -18.10 -43.95 2.14
C LYS A 210 -18.02 -44.61 0.76
N ASN A 211 -17.02 -44.25 -0.04
CA ASN A 211 -16.83 -44.81 -1.37
C ASN A 211 -15.52 -45.60 -1.45
N SER A 212 -15.51 -46.80 -0.86
CA SER A 212 -14.56 -47.84 -1.21
C SER A 212 -15.29 -49.11 -1.60
N PRO A 213 -15.19 -49.53 -2.88
CA PRO A 213 -15.24 -50.94 -3.22
C PRO A 213 -13.86 -51.44 -3.68
N THR A 214 -13.68 -52.71 -3.37
CA THR A 214 -12.60 -53.64 -3.66
C THR A 214 -12.19 -53.78 -5.14
N GLU A 215 -10.88 -53.97 -5.33
CA GLU A 215 -10.16 -54.80 -6.31
C GLU A 215 -10.19 -54.56 -7.85
N SER A 216 -8.95 -54.55 -8.37
CA SER A 216 -8.41 -55.18 -9.59
C SER A 216 -8.19 -54.35 -10.88
N ASP A 217 -6.89 -54.30 -11.22
CA ASP A 217 -6.25 -54.60 -12.51
C ASP A 217 -6.49 -53.83 -13.84
N ASN A 218 -5.34 -53.31 -14.32
CA ASN A 218 -4.79 -53.35 -15.69
C ASN A 218 -5.28 -52.40 -16.82
N ALA A 219 -4.30 -51.60 -17.27
CA ALA A 219 -3.85 -51.39 -18.66
C ALA A 219 -4.61 -50.44 -19.63
N ALA A 220 -3.83 -49.42 -20.07
CA ALA A 220 -3.51 -49.08 -21.47
C ALA A 220 -4.46 -48.21 -22.36
N ILE A 221 -3.87 -47.09 -22.82
CA ILE A 221 -3.72 -46.67 -24.23
C ILE A 221 -4.85 -45.81 -24.91
N VAL A 222 -4.44 -44.55 -25.19
CA VAL A 222 -4.56 -43.77 -26.46
C VAL A 222 -5.61 -42.65 -26.62
N ASN A 223 -5.02 -41.48 -26.90
CA ASN A 223 -5.50 -40.25 -27.53
C ASN A 223 -6.53 -40.43 -28.66
N SER A 224 -7.38 -39.42 -28.88
CA SER A 224 -7.36 -38.60 -30.12
C SER A 224 -8.44 -37.50 -30.09
N THR A 225 -7.98 -36.30 -30.43
CA THR A 225 -8.66 -35.08 -30.86
C THR A 225 -9.46 -35.32 -32.15
N SER A 226 -10.62 -34.65 -32.33
CA SER A 226 -10.89 -33.63 -33.40
C SER A 226 -12.39 -33.25 -33.51
N PRO A 227 -12.73 -32.08 -34.12
CA PRO A 227 -14.00 -31.33 -33.97
C PRO A 227 -15.02 -31.65 -35.09
N PRO A 228 -16.13 -30.87 -35.23
CA PRO A 228 -16.15 -29.95 -36.38
C PRO A 228 -17.04 -28.67 -36.26
N ASP A 229 -16.65 -27.70 -37.10
CA ASP A 229 -17.41 -26.87 -38.07
C ASP A 229 -18.62 -26.00 -37.68
N GLY A 230 -18.54 -24.75 -38.17
CA GLY A 230 -19.64 -23.79 -38.27
C GLY A 230 -20.34 -23.74 -39.64
N LYS A 231 -21.38 -22.90 -39.70
CA LYS A 231 -22.11 -22.26 -40.83
C LYS A 231 -23.42 -21.70 -40.22
N SER A 232 -24.09 -20.63 -40.62
CA SER A 232 -23.88 -19.37 -41.39
C SER A 232 -25.24 -18.62 -41.33
N LEU A 233 -25.24 -17.27 -41.30
CA LEU A 233 -26.23 -16.24 -41.76
C LEU A 233 -27.75 -16.59 -41.79
N ASP A 234 -28.75 -15.77 -41.45
CA ASP A 234 -28.96 -14.30 -41.42
C ASP A 234 -30.31 -14.06 -40.72
N GLN A 235 -30.45 -12.96 -39.95
CA GLN A 235 -31.60 -12.04 -40.00
C GLN A 235 -31.44 -10.91 -38.98
N LEU A 236 -31.38 -9.68 -39.50
CA LEU A 236 -31.45 -8.41 -38.79
C LEU A 236 -32.91 -8.12 -38.41
N GLU A 237 -33.19 -7.88 -37.13
CA GLU A 237 -34.17 -6.89 -36.69
C GLU A 237 -33.69 -6.26 -35.36
N GLU A 238 -33.74 -4.92 -35.32
CA GLU A 238 -33.42 -4.07 -34.17
C GLU A 238 -34.48 -4.20 -33.07
N ARG A 239 -34.07 -4.46 -31.81
CA ARG A 239 -34.29 -3.54 -30.67
C ARG A 239 -33.76 -4.09 -29.33
N ASP A 240 -33.30 -3.13 -28.53
CA ASP A 240 -33.06 -3.14 -27.08
C ASP A 240 -31.89 -3.98 -26.54
N SER A 241 -30.71 -3.34 -26.48
CA SER A 241 -29.52 -3.86 -25.80
C SER A 241 -29.60 -3.71 -24.28
N PRO A 242 -29.43 -4.79 -23.50
CA PRO A 242 -28.97 -4.74 -22.11
C PRO A 242 -27.44 -4.55 -22.07
N ALA A 243 -26.95 -3.96 -20.98
CA ALA A 243 -25.53 -3.69 -20.74
C ALA A 243 -24.66 -4.96 -20.81
N PRO A 244 -23.46 -4.92 -21.41
CA PRO A 244 -22.58 -6.08 -21.46
C PRO A 244 -21.77 -6.24 -20.17
N ASP A 245 -21.48 -7.51 -19.91
CA ASP A 245 -20.79 -8.09 -18.78
C ASP A 245 -19.43 -7.45 -18.49
N THR A 246 -19.18 -7.19 -17.20
CA THR A 246 -17.89 -6.73 -16.68
C THR A 246 -17.00 -7.94 -16.39
N ASP A 247 -16.58 -8.66 -17.45
CA ASP A 247 -15.77 -9.89 -17.32
C ASP A 247 -14.44 -9.83 -18.10
N LEU A 248 -13.92 -8.63 -18.36
CA LEU A 248 -12.70 -8.43 -19.18
C LEU A 248 -11.59 -7.57 -18.53
N LEU A 249 -11.51 -7.52 -17.19
CA LEU A 249 -10.36 -6.94 -16.48
C LEU A 249 -9.52 -7.97 -15.71
N SER A 250 -9.71 -9.26 -15.98
CA SER A 250 -8.99 -10.35 -15.33
C SER A 250 -7.94 -10.99 -16.23
N ALA A 251 -7.01 -10.21 -16.82
CA ALA A 251 -5.88 -10.80 -17.55
C ALA A 251 -4.66 -9.89 -17.79
N GLU A 252 -4.40 -8.87 -16.97
CA GLU A 252 -3.07 -8.25 -16.98
C GLU A 252 -2.30 -8.62 -15.73
N GLY A 253 -1.43 -9.61 -15.89
CA GLY A 253 -0.56 -10.14 -14.85
C GLY A 253 0.42 -9.07 -14.37
N LEU A 254 0.13 -8.51 -13.21
CA LEU A 254 1.16 -7.91 -12.35
C LEU A 254 2.04 -9.05 -11.83
N VAL A 255 3.06 -9.40 -12.61
CA VAL A 255 4.12 -10.32 -12.18
C VAL A 255 4.93 -9.61 -11.10
N LEU A 256 4.56 -9.88 -9.84
CA LEU A 256 5.38 -9.55 -8.68
C LEU A 256 6.64 -10.43 -8.78
N LEU A 257 7.82 -9.82 -8.86
CA LEU A 257 9.08 -10.56 -8.89
C LEU A 257 9.17 -11.48 -7.66
N ASP A 258 9.29 -12.78 -7.91
CA ASP A 258 9.62 -13.80 -6.92
C ASP A 258 10.88 -13.37 -6.15
N CYS A 259 10.70 -12.97 -4.89
CA CYS A 259 11.80 -12.75 -3.97
C CYS A 259 12.31 -14.11 -3.50
N GLN A 260 13.07 -14.80 -4.34
CA GLN A 260 13.90 -15.92 -3.90
C GLN A 260 14.98 -15.42 -2.94
N ALA A 261 15.35 -16.26 -1.97
CA ALA A 261 16.29 -15.99 -0.90
C ALA A 261 17.57 -15.26 -1.37
N PRO A 262 18.14 -14.35 -0.56
CA PRO A 262 19.22 -13.47 -0.98
C PRO A 262 20.46 -14.30 -1.34
N LYS A 263 20.82 -14.30 -2.63
CA LYS A 263 22.15 -14.68 -3.08
C LYS A 263 23.16 -13.65 -2.52
N PRO A 264 24.39 -14.07 -2.19
CA PRO A 264 25.34 -13.22 -1.48
C PRO A 264 25.62 -11.93 -2.25
N ALA A 265 25.80 -10.84 -1.51
CA ALA A 265 25.86 -9.47 -2.00
C ALA A 265 26.76 -9.31 -3.23
N GLU A 266 26.13 -9.19 -4.39
CA GLU A 266 26.76 -8.65 -5.58
C GLU A 266 27.16 -7.19 -5.29
N SER A 267 28.41 -6.82 -5.59
CA SER A 267 28.86 -5.44 -5.42
C SER A 267 27.97 -4.48 -6.23
N LEU A 268 27.89 -3.22 -5.83
CA LEU A 268 27.13 -2.21 -6.58
C LEU A 268 27.52 -2.17 -8.07
N GLU A 269 28.78 -2.43 -8.40
CA GLU A 269 29.25 -2.56 -9.78
C GLU A 269 28.62 -3.75 -10.52
N SER A 270 28.48 -4.91 -9.86
CA SER A 270 27.82 -6.08 -10.45
C SER A 270 26.34 -5.79 -10.72
N LEU A 271 25.65 -5.13 -9.78
CA LEU A 271 24.25 -4.76 -9.96
C LEU A 271 24.05 -3.76 -11.12
N ILE A 272 24.92 -2.75 -11.21
CA ILE A 272 24.93 -1.78 -12.33
C ILE A 272 25.25 -2.50 -13.65
N GLY A 273 26.17 -3.46 -13.63
CA GLY A 273 26.50 -4.29 -14.80
C GLY A 273 25.31 -5.11 -15.29
N THR A 274 24.61 -5.78 -14.38
CA THR A 274 23.39 -6.56 -14.68
C THR A 274 22.28 -5.68 -15.25
N LEU A 275 22.03 -4.52 -14.64
CA LEU A 275 21.02 -3.57 -15.14
C LEU A 275 21.37 -3.06 -16.55
N ARG A 276 22.65 -2.71 -16.78
CA ARG A 276 23.11 -2.27 -18.11
C ARG A 276 22.96 -3.36 -19.16
N ASN A 277 23.26 -4.61 -18.82
CA ASN A 277 23.06 -5.73 -19.72
C ASN A 277 21.57 -5.92 -20.02
N GLN A 278 20.70 -5.90 -19.01
CA GLN A 278 19.25 -6.01 -19.21
C GLN A 278 18.69 -4.90 -20.08
N ILE A 279 19.11 -3.65 -19.88
CA ILE A 279 18.68 -2.52 -20.73
C ILE A 279 19.16 -2.71 -22.18
N ARG A 280 20.38 -3.24 -22.38
CA ARG A 280 20.94 -3.44 -23.72
C ARG A 280 20.40 -4.68 -24.44
N SER A 281 20.01 -5.71 -23.71
CA SER A 281 19.49 -6.96 -24.27
C SER A 281 17.96 -6.97 -24.38
N SER A 282 17.29 -5.99 -23.78
CA SER A 282 15.84 -5.87 -23.83
C SER A 282 15.43 -5.07 -25.06
N ASP A 283 14.55 -5.66 -25.84
CA ASP A 283 13.84 -4.99 -26.94
C ASP A 283 12.63 -4.18 -26.43
N TRP A 284 12.45 -4.06 -25.11
CA TRP A 284 11.27 -3.43 -24.51
C TRP A 284 11.13 -1.96 -24.92
N LEU A 285 12.23 -1.20 -24.95
CA LEU A 285 12.21 0.19 -25.41
C LEU A 285 11.95 0.32 -26.91
N GLU A 286 12.39 -0.66 -27.71
CA GLU A 286 12.12 -0.70 -29.15
C GLU A 286 10.66 -1.07 -29.43
N LYS A 287 10.03 -1.88 -28.57
CA LYS A 287 8.62 -2.28 -28.65
C LYS A 287 7.65 -1.25 -28.08
N ASN A 288 8.09 -0.44 -27.12
CA ASN A 288 7.26 0.56 -26.43
C ASN A 288 7.68 1.99 -26.81
N THR A 289 7.93 2.22 -28.11
CA THR A 289 8.20 3.57 -28.60
C THR A 289 6.88 4.35 -28.76
N PRO A 290 6.90 5.68 -28.55
CA PRO A 290 5.72 6.52 -28.76
C PRO A 290 5.08 6.36 -30.15
N GLU A 291 5.90 6.07 -31.16
CA GLU A 291 5.46 5.87 -32.54
C GLU A 291 4.68 4.56 -32.74
N LEU A 292 5.02 3.50 -31.99
CA LEU A 292 4.34 2.20 -32.05
C LEU A 292 3.05 2.17 -31.21
N SER A 293 2.96 3.00 -30.16
CA SER A 293 1.75 3.12 -29.33
C SER A 293 0.51 3.59 -30.11
N ALA A 294 0.70 4.25 -31.25
CA ALA A 294 -0.38 4.73 -32.11
C ALA A 294 -1.16 3.61 -32.82
N GLY A 295 -0.58 2.41 -32.96
CA GLY A 295 -1.22 1.29 -33.64
C GLY A 295 -2.12 0.43 -32.75
N GLU A 296 -1.92 0.47 -31.43
CA GLU A 296 -2.61 -0.41 -30.48
C GLU A 296 -3.88 0.22 -29.91
N ASP A 297 -3.94 1.55 -29.79
CA ASP A 297 -5.17 2.28 -29.40
C ASP A 297 -5.17 3.72 -29.96
N PRO A 298 -5.87 3.96 -31.09
CA PRO A 298 -5.95 5.28 -31.71
C PRO A 298 -6.55 6.37 -30.80
N GLU A 299 -7.40 5.99 -29.84
CA GLU A 299 -8.08 6.94 -28.96
C GLU A 299 -7.11 7.62 -27.99
N ILE A 300 -6.11 6.89 -27.50
CA ILE A 300 -5.10 7.42 -26.57
C ILE A 300 -4.25 8.50 -27.27
N LEU A 301 -3.90 8.29 -28.54
CA LEU A 301 -3.14 9.26 -29.33
C LEU A 301 -3.92 10.55 -29.56
N ASP A 302 -5.21 10.44 -29.86
CA ASP A 302 -6.06 11.61 -30.11
C ASP A 302 -6.33 12.40 -28.82
N VAL A 303 -6.53 11.70 -27.69
CA VAL A 303 -6.60 12.33 -26.36
C VAL A 303 -5.30 13.06 -26.03
N PHE A 304 -4.14 12.44 -26.27
CA PHE A 304 -2.84 13.05 -26.02
C PHE A 304 -2.60 14.30 -26.89
N LYS A 305 -2.93 14.25 -28.19
CA LYS A 305 -2.85 15.40 -29.09
C LYS A 305 -3.80 16.53 -28.68
N ALA A 306 -5.02 16.20 -28.25
CA ALA A 306 -5.98 17.18 -27.76
C ALA A 306 -5.48 17.91 -26.49
N LEU A 307 -4.87 17.17 -25.56
CA LEU A 307 -4.25 17.72 -24.35
C LEU A 307 -3.06 18.63 -24.68
N LEU A 308 -2.18 18.20 -25.59
CA LEU A 308 -1.04 19.00 -26.06
C LEU A 308 -1.47 20.30 -26.74
N HIS A 309 -2.52 20.25 -27.56
CA HIS A 309 -3.05 21.45 -28.22
C HIS A 309 -3.69 22.40 -27.20
N ARG A 310 -4.35 21.87 -26.17
CA ARG A 310 -4.96 22.67 -25.10
C ARG A 310 -3.91 23.32 -24.19
N ALA A 311 -2.77 22.68 -23.98
CA ALA A 311 -1.65 23.21 -23.20
C ALA A 311 -0.82 24.28 -23.94
N ARG A 312 -0.96 24.38 -25.27
CA ARG A 312 -0.28 25.39 -26.12
C ARG A 312 -1.10 26.68 -26.31
N LYS A 313 -2.33 26.75 -25.80
CA LYS A 313 -3.13 27.98 -25.69
C LYS A 313 -3.02 28.54 -24.28
#